data_AF-A0A6F9BR50-F1
#
_entry.id   AF-A0A6F9BR50-F1
#
_cell.length_a   1.000
_cell.length_b   1.000
_cell.length_c   1.000
_cell.angle_alpha   90.00
_cell.angle_beta   90.00
_cell.angle_gamma   90.00
#
_symmetry.space_group_name_H-M   'P 1'
#
loop_
_entity.id
_entity.type
_entity.pdbx_description
1 polymer ?
#
loop_
_entity_poly.entity_id
_entity_poly.type
_entity_poly.pdbx_seq_one_letter_code
_entity_poly.pdbx_strand_id
1 'polypeptide(L)'
;MSERGEYNCYDKWCAQVDHVSSVRSVKQDSSPARAHLFERAGFSGKRTELQDDIPNMMTRYSLNRAASIRVLGGVWVVYQEPNYRGPHYVLEKRDYNNASDWGSQSSTVGAMRRVQFNN
;
A
#
# COMPACT_ATOMS: atom_id res chain seq x y z
N MET A 1 -2.97 -7.47 6.71
CA MET A 1 -4.30 -7.37 6.06
C MET A 1 -4.94 -8.74 6.10
N SER A 2 -5.94 -8.87 6.94
CA SER A 2 -6.72 -10.09 7.06
C SER A 2 -7.76 -10.12 5.95
N GLU A 3 -7.71 -11.15 5.13
CA GLU A 3 -8.81 -11.53 4.25
C GLU A 3 -10.00 -11.99 5.10
N ARG A 4 -11.13 -12.33 4.48
CA ARG A 4 -12.26 -12.90 5.21
C ARG A 4 -11.80 -14.22 5.87
N GLY A 5 -11.84 -14.30 7.19
CA GLY A 5 -11.40 -15.46 7.94
C GLY A 5 -11.40 -15.23 9.45
N GLU A 6 -11.02 -16.26 10.20
CA GLU A 6 -10.85 -16.21 11.65
C GLU A 6 -9.37 -16.03 12.02
N TYR A 7 -9.08 -15.06 12.87
CA TYR A 7 -7.72 -14.61 13.18
C TYR A 7 -7.45 -14.67 14.68
N ASN A 8 -7.25 -15.89 15.19
CA ASN A 8 -7.20 -16.15 16.64
C ASN A 8 -5.85 -15.83 17.32
N CYS A 9 -4.84 -15.34 16.58
CA CYS A 9 -3.59 -14.85 17.18
C CYS A 9 -3.03 -13.68 16.36
N TYR A 10 -2.46 -12.66 17.04
CA TYR A 10 -2.05 -11.37 16.45
C TYR A 10 -1.06 -11.52 15.27
N ASP A 11 -0.21 -12.56 15.32
CA ASP A 11 0.71 -12.91 14.23
C ASP A 11 0.00 -13.11 12.89
N LYS A 12 -1.23 -13.65 12.91
CA LYS A 12 -2.01 -13.94 11.69
C LYS A 12 -2.57 -12.69 11.02
N TRP A 13 -2.61 -11.55 11.70
CA TRP A 13 -3.22 -10.31 11.20
C TRP A 13 -2.15 -9.39 10.57
N CYS A 14 -0.88 -9.80 10.70
CA CYS A 14 0.32 -9.01 10.45
C CYS A 14 0.39 -7.73 11.31
N ALA A 15 -0.14 -7.77 12.53
CA ALA A 15 -0.15 -6.59 13.39
C ALA A 15 1.28 -6.23 13.83
N GLN A 16 1.59 -4.93 13.88
CA GLN A 16 2.87 -4.45 14.43
C GLN A 16 2.89 -4.46 15.97
N VAL A 17 1.71 -4.56 16.59
CA VAL A 17 1.46 -4.54 18.03
C VAL A 17 0.40 -5.58 18.37
N ASP A 18 0.30 -5.96 19.63
CA ASP A 18 -0.60 -6.99 20.16
C ASP A 18 -2.00 -6.47 20.52
N HIS A 19 -2.26 -5.17 20.33
CA HIS A 19 -3.55 -4.55 20.63
C HIS A 19 -4.12 -3.80 19.44
N VAL A 20 -5.45 -3.74 19.35
CA VAL A 20 -6.17 -2.91 18.38
C VAL A 20 -6.97 -1.87 19.14
N SER A 21 -6.58 -0.61 19.00
CA SER A 21 -7.25 0.53 19.62
C SER A 21 -8.42 1.07 18.79
N SER A 22 -8.41 0.82 17.48
CA SER A 22 -9.44 1.29 16.57
C SER A 22 -9.52 0.41 15.32
N VAL A 23 -10.71 0.36 14.73
CA VAL A 23 -10.96 -0.32 13.46
C VAL A 23 -11.81 0.56 12.57
N ARG A 24 -11.61 0.45 11.25
CA ARG A 24 -12.52 1.02 10.26
C ARG A 24 -12.65 0.09 9.08
N SER A 25 -13.81 0.11 8.44
CA SER A 25 -13.99 -0.53 7.15
C SER A 25 -13.18 0.18 6.07
N VAL A 26 -12.60 -0.60 5.16
CA VAL A 26 -11.97 -0.10 3.94
C VAL A 26 -13.05 0.05 2.88
N LYS A 27 -13.12 1.21 2.24
CA LYS A 27 -14.06 1.49 1.15
C LYS A 27 -13.61 0.72 -0.07
N GLN A 28 -14.47 -0.18 -0.53
CA GLN A 28 -14.25 -0.89 -1.77
C GLN A 28 -14.34 0.09 -2.96
N ASP A 29 -13.42 -0.06 -3.92
CA ASP A 29 -13.48 0.63 -5.20
C ASP A 29 -13.49 -0.44 -6.30
N SER A 30 -14.52 -0.43 -7.14
CA SER A 30 -14.71 -1.36 -8.24
C SER A 30 -13.96 -0.95 -9.52
N SER A 31 -13.26 0.19 -9.50
CA SER A 31 -12.43 0.62 -10.62
C SER A 31 -11.27 -0.38 -10.84
N PRO A 32 -10.81 -0.59 -12.08
CA PRO A 32 -9.60 -1.36 -12.33
C PRO A 32 -8.43 -0.83 -11.51
N ALA A 33 -7.69 -1.74 -10.87
CA ALA A 33 -6.63 -1.35 -9.97
C ALA A 33 -5.51 -0.63 -10.73
N ARG A 34 -5.20 0.59 -10.30
CA ARG A 34 -4.16 1.40 -10.91
C ARG A 34 -3.61 2.42 -9.93
N ALA A 35 -2.28 2.52 -9.86
CA ALA A 35 -1.59 3.50 -9.03
C ALA A 35 -0.42 4.15 -9.78
N HIS A 36 -0.15 5.42 -9.49
CA HIS A 36 1.03 6.15 -9.94
C HIS A 36 1.91 6.51 -8.76
N LEU A 37 3.18 6.12 -8.80
CA LEU A 37 4.19 6.47 -7.82
C LEU A 37 5.11 7.54 -8.43
N PHE A 38 5.46 8.54 -7.64
CA PHE A 38 6.28 9.66 -8.07
C PHE A 38 7.53 9.81 -7.20
N GLU A 39 8.64 10.16 -7.84
CA GLU A 39 9.93 10.38 -7.18
C GLU A 39 9.90 11.56 -6.19
N ARG A 40 9.10 12.59 -6.45
CA ARG A 40 9.00 13.81 -5.62
C ARG A 40 7.58 14.02 -5.10
N ALA A 41 7.48 14.86 -4.07
CA ALA A 41 6.19 15.28 -3.52
C ALA A 41 5.37 16.08 -4.55
N GLY A 42 4.06 16.17 -4.33
CA GLY A 42 3.15 16.91 -5.21
C GLY A 42 3.06 16.33 -6.63
N PHE A 43 3.27 15.01 -6.78
CA PHE A 43 3.09 14.27 -8.04
C PHE A 43 4.05 14.70 -9.16
N SER A 44 5.30 14.96 -8.79
CA SER A 44 6.34 15.45 -9.71
C SER A 44 7.54 14.51 -9.79
N GLY A 45 8.41 14.75 -10.80
CA GLY A 45 9.56 13.88 -11.09
C GLY A 45 9.18 12.63 -11.88
N LYS A 46 10.04 11.60 -11.83
CA LYS A 46 9.78 10.33 -12.54
C LYS A 46 8.51 9.68 -12.01
N ARG A 47 7.66 9.23 -12.93
CA ARG A 47 6.41 8.49 -12.64
C ARG A 47 6.56 7.02 -13.00
N THR A 48 6.12 6.15 -12.11
CA THR A 48 5.95 4.71 -12.34
C THR A 48 4.48 4.33 -12.20
N GLU A 49 3.94 3.60 -13.18
CA GLU A 49 2.55 3.10 -13.13
C GLU A 49 2.52 1.62 -12.72
N LEU A 50 1.61 1.30 -11.79
CA LEU A 50 1.34 -0.04 -11.30
C LEU A 50 -0.10 -0.43 -11.61
N GLN A 51 -0.30 -1.66 -12.08
CA GLN A 51 -1.60 -2.27 -12.35
C GLN A 51 -1.75 -3.66 -11.70
N ASP A 52 -0.61 -4.29 -11.35
CA ASP A 52 -0.57 -5.63 -10.77
C ASP A 52 0.07 -5.68 -9.38
N ASP A 53 0.33 -6.87 -8.84
CA ASP A 53 0.97 -7.06 -7.53
C ASP A 53 2.47 -7.10 -7.75
N ILE A 54 3.21 -6.33 -6.95
CA ILE A 54 4.66 -6.17 -7.07
C ILE A 54 5.29 -6.67 -5.77
N PRO A 55 5.83 -7.90 -5.75
CA PRO A 55 6.52 -8.41 -4.57
C PRO A 55 7.86 -7.71 -4.35
N ASN A 56 8.49 -7.14 -5.38
CA ASN A 56 9.76 -6.43 -5.22
C ASN A 56 9.86 -5.26 -6.19
N MET A 57 9.77 -4.04 -5.64
CA MET A 57 9.80 -2.80 -6.42
C MET A 57 11.15 -2.54 -7.05
N MET A 58 12.24 -2.92 -6.37
CA MET A 58 13.60 -2.70 -6.86
C MET A 58 13.87 -3.55 -8.10
N THR A 59 13.56 -4.85 -8.05
CA THR A 59 13.81 -5.73 -9.20
C THR A 59 12.88 -5.44 -10.37
N ARG A 60 11.64 -4.99 -10.11
CA ARG A 60 10.68 -4.75 -11.20
C ARG A 60 10.79 -3.37 -11.85
N TYR A 61 11.08 -2.33 -11.07
CA TYR A 61 11.04 -0.94 -11.53
C TYR A 61 12.32 -0.15 -11.23
N SER A 62 13.33 -0.78 -10.62
CA SER A 62 14.52 -0.09 -10.11
C SER A 62 14.14 1.08 -9.19
N LEU A 63 13.11 0.86 -8.37
CA LEU A 63 12.52 1.84 -7.46
C LEU A 63 12.43 1.23 -6.06
N ASN A 64 12.86 1.98 -5.05
CA ASN A 64 12.66 1.63 -3.63
C ASN A 64 12.07 2.78 -2.81
N ARG A 65 11.70 3.88 -3.46
CA ARG A 65 11.15 5.07 -2.84
C ARG A 65 10.07 5.71 -3.71
N ALA A 66 9.01 6.18 -3.08
CA ALA A 66 8.00 7.04 -3.68
C ALA A 66 7.68 8.18 -2.71
N ALA A 67 7.86 9.42 -3.15
CA ALA A 67 7.59 10.59 -2.33
C ALA A 67 6.13 11.03 -2.41
N SER A 68 5.41 10.72 -3.49
CA SER A 68 3.96 10.89 -3.57
C SER A 68 3.32 9.76 -4.39
N ILE A 69 2.04 9.49 -4.13
CA ILE A 69 1.29 8.38 -4.73
C ILE A 69 -0.11 8.87 -5.12
N ARG A 70 -0.57 8.51 -6.32
CA ARG A 70 -1.97 8.61 -6.71
C ARG A 70 -2.57 7.22 -6.86
N VAL A 71 -3.60 6.91 -6.09
CA VAL A 71 -4.41 5.71 -6.31
C VAL A 71 -5.56 6.08 -7.22
N LEU A 72 -5.49 5.62 -8.47
CA LEU A 72 -6.48 5.92 -9.50
C LEU A 72 -7.63 4.91 -9.51
N GLY A 73 -7.38 3.70 -9.02
CA GLY A 73 -8.38 2.66 -8.90
C GLY A 73 -7.94 1.51 -8.00
N GLY A 74 -8.94 0.83 -7.44
CA GLY A 74 -8.78 -0.26 -6.49
C GLY A 74 -8.32 0.24 -5.12
N VAL A 75 -7.98 -0.73 -4.27
CA VAL A 75 -7.37 -0.49 -2.97
C VAL A 75 -6.03 -1.22 -2.95
N TRP A 76 -5.02 -0.58 -2.37
CA TRP A 76 -3.65 -1.08 -2.35
C TRP A 76 -3.12 -1.18 -0.94
N VAL A 77 -2.16 -2.09 -0.74
CA VAL A 77 -1.31 -2.12 0.46
C VAL A 77 0.13 -1.84 0.03
N VAL A 78 0.72 -0.80 0.60
CA VAL A 78 2.13 -0.45 0.44
C VAL A 78 2.92 -1.08 1.58
N TYR A 79 4.03 -1.72 1.26
CA TYR A 79 4.96 -2.33 2.22
C TYR A 79 6.32 -1.66 2.13
N GLN A 80 6.96 -1.40 3.27
CA GLN A 80 8.32 -0.85 3.29
C GLN A 80 9.38 -1.89 2.87
N GLU A 81 9.12 -3.18 3.07
CA GLU A 81 10.03 -4.25 2.66
C GLU A 81 9.52 -5.04 1.45
N PRO A 82 10.41 -5.66 0.66
CA PRO A 82 10.02 -6.62 -0.36
C PRO A 82 9.25 -7.82 0.21
N ASN A 83 8.56 -8.53 -0.68
CA ASN A 83 7.77 -9.74 -0.43
C ASN A 83 6.65 -9.54 0.60
N TYR A 84 6.05 -8.34 0.60
CA TYR A 84 4.90 -7.98 1.43
C TYR A 84 5.20 -8.05 2.94
N ARG A 85 6.37 -7.55 3.34
CA ARG A 85 6.85 -7.58 4.73
C ARG A 85 7.03 -6.19 5.33
N GLY A 86 7.26 -6.18 6.63
CA GLY A 86 7.55 -4.96 7.39
C GLY A 86 6.33 -4.04 7.56
N PRO A 87 6.59 -2.77 7.93
CA PRO A 87 5.55 -1.76 8.04
C PRO A 87 4.75 -1.61 6.76
N HIS A 88 3.43 -1.53 6.89
CA HIS A 88 2.52 -1.51 5.76
C HIS A 88 1.30 -0.60 5.98
N TYR A 89 0.78 -0.07 4.88
CA TYR A 89 -0.23 0.98 4.87
C TYR A 89 -1.28 0.70 3.80
N VAL A 90 -2.56 0.87 4.16
CA VAL A 90 -3.68 0.72 3.22
C VAL A 90 -3.94 2.06 2.53
N LEU A 91 -3.93 2.04 1.20
CA LEU A 91 -4.20 3.20 0.36
C LEU A 91 -5.47 2.95 -0.45
N GLU A 92 -6.49 3.78 -0.19
CA GLU A 92 -7.74 3.83 -0.96
C GLU A 92 -7.58 4.82 -2.12
N LYS A 93 -8.57 4.88 -3.03
CA LYS A 93 -8.61 5.83 -4.14
C LYS A 93 -8.55 7.28 -3.65
N ARG A 94 -7.35 7.87 -3.71
CA ARG A 94 -7.03 9.25 -3.31
C ARG A 94 -5.67 9.64 -3.87
N ASP A 95 -5.43 10.94 -3.83
CA ASP A 95 -4.12 11.56 -3.98
C ASP A 95 -3.41 11.65 -2.62
N TYR A 96 -2.16 11.22 -2.57
CA TYR A 96 -1.28 11.26 -1.40
C TYR A 96 -0.02 12.05 -1.75
N ASN A 97 0.06 13.30 -1.30
CA ASN A 97 1.09 14.26 -1.67
C ASN A 97 2.47 13.98 -1.06
N ASN A 98 2.51 13.26 0.05
CA ASN A 98 3.73 12.92 0.80
C ASN A 98 3.51 11.64 1.63
N ALA A 99 4.58 11.10 2.23
CA ALA A 99 4.50 9.84 2.99
C ALA A 99 3.60 9.87 4.24
N SER A 100 3.50 11.02 4.90
CA SER A 100 2.64 11.17 6.07
C SER A 100 1.16 11.09 5.72
N ASP A 101 0.78 11.39 4.47
CA ASP A 101 -0.61 11.29 4.00
C ASP A 101 -1.13 9.84 4.04
N TRP A 102 -0.26 8.83 3.95
CA TRP A 102 -0.60 7.41 4.14
C TRP A 102 -0.13 6.84 5.50
N GLY A 103 0.35 7.70 6.40
CA GLY A 103 0.75 7.32 7.76
C GLY A 103 2.18 6.82 7.91
N SER A 104 3.02 6.93 6.87
CA SER A 104 4.43 6.53 6.94
C SER A 104 5.34 7.71 7.30
N GLN A 105 6.35 7.45 8.13
CA GLN A 105 7.44 8.41 8.39
C GLN A 105 8.56 8.34 7.33
N SER A 106 8.48 7.37 6.41
CA SER A 106 9.47 7.13 5.37
C SER A 106 8.84 6.99 3.99
N SER A 107 9.52 7.49 2.96
CA SER A 107 9.14 7.31 1.55
C SER A 107 9.55 5.94 0.97
N THR A 108 10.11 5.03 1.78
CA THR A 108 10.51 3.69 1.32
C THR A 108 9.30 2.87 0.87
N VAL A 109 9.41 2.25 -0.29
CA VAL A 109 8.40 1.33 -0.85
C VAL A 109 9.12 0.10 -1.40
N GLY A 110 8.97 -1.04 -0.72
CA GLY A 110 9.63 -2.31 -1.06
C GLY A 110 8.72 -3.26 -1.85
N ALA A 111 7.42 -3.27 -1.56
CA ALA A 111 6.41 -4.04 -2.28
C ALA A 111 5.06 -3.31 -2.27
N MET A 112 4.19 -3.65 -3.21
CA MET A 112 2.83 -3.10 -3.28
C MET A 112 1.89 -4.16 -3.86
N ARG A 113 0.73 -4.38 -3.24
CA ARG A 113 -0.27 -5.35 -3.74
C ARG A 113 -1.68 -4.80 -3.68
N ARG A 114 -2.55 -5.33 -4.53
CA ARG A 114 -3.98 -5.04 -4.56
C ARG A 114 -4.67 -5.74 -3.39
N VAL A 115 -5.67 -5.08 -2.83
CA VAL A 115 -6.64 -5.72 -1.95
C VAL A 115 -7.69 -6.37 -2.83
N GLN A 116 -7.85 -7.68 -2.71
CA GLN A 116 -8.94 -8.42 -3.35
C GLN A 116 -10.11 -8.52 -2.37
N PHE A 117 -11.26 -7.98 -2.76
CA PHE A 117 -12.50 -8.14 -2.02
C PHE A 117 -13.23 -9.36 -2.60
N ASN A 118 -13.15 -10.49 -1.92
CA ASN A 118 -13.93 -11.67 -2.29
C ASN A 118 -15.37 -11.44 -1.81
N ASN A 119 -16.33 -11.41 -2.74
CA ASN A 119 -17.76 -11.47 -2.41
C ASN A 119 -18.13 -12.85 -1.86
#